data_AF-A0A564G253-F1
#
_entry.id   AF-A0A564G253-F1
#
_cell.length_a   1.000
_cell.length_b   1.000
_cell.length_c   1.000
_cell.angle_alpha   90.00
_cell.angle_beta   90.00
_cell.angle_gamma   90.00
#
_symmetry.space_group_name_H-M   'P 1'
#
loop_
_entity.id
_entity.type
_entity.pdbx_description
1 polymer ?
#
loop_
_entity_poly.entity_id
_entity_poly.type
_entity_poly.pdbx_seq_one_letter_code
_entity_poly.pdbx_strand_id
1 'polypeptide(L)'
;MLDEPTLWDLVSTEQIAIEDVAVAVDAYLADPTTGEHPLDENFSLDLADAVTQHASAEQIAELTDSHAPSRRMAVRSALLMARPTRR
;
A
#
# COMPACT_ATOMS: atom_id res chain seq x y z
N MET A 1 5.18 17.58 -16.14
CA MET A 1 5.05 17.26 -14.71
C MET A 1 5.92 16.05 -14.47
N LEU A 2 6.84 16.09 -13.51
CA LEU A 2 7.46 14.85 -13.06
C LEU A 2 6.36 14.15 -12.26
N ASP A 3 5.90 12.99 -12.74
CA ASP A 3 4.96 12.18 -11.96
C ASP A 3 5.66 11.82 -10.64
N GLU A 4 4.96 11.95 -9.52
CA GLU A 4 5.49 11.54 -8.22
C GLU A 4 5.83 10.04 -8.28
N PRO A 5 6.97 9.64 -7.67
CA PRO A 5 7.41 8.25 -7.72
C PRO A 5 6.37 7.34 -7.05
N THR A 6 6.18 6.16 -7.61
CA THR A 6 5.37 5.13 -6.94
C THR A 6 6.08 4.62 -5.70
N LEU A 7 5.35 3.97 -4.79
CA LEU A 7 5.95 3.29 -3.65
C LEU A 7 6.97 2.24 -4.12
N TRP A 8 6.70 1.55 -5.24
CA TRP A 8 7.67 0.66 -5.87
C TRP A 8 8.98 1.37 -6.23
N ASP A 9 8.92 2.57 -6.82
CA ASP A 9 10.12 3.33 -7.18
C ASP A 9 10.91 3.75 -5.94
N LEU A 10 10.22 4.18 -4.88
CA LEU A 10 10.84 4.58 -3.62
C LEU A 10 11.54 3.40 -2.92
N VAL A 11 10.91 2.22 -2.92
CA VAL A 11 11.53 1.00 -2.38
C VAL A 11 12.69 0.52 -3.25
N SER A 12 12.53 0.55 -4.58
CA SER A 12 13.56 0.10 -5.52
C SER A 12 14.80 1.00 -5.52
N THR A 13 14.65 2.25 -5.06
CA THR A 13 15.75 3.22 -4.88
C THR A 13 16.20 3.33 -3.42
N GLU A 14 15.75 2.42 -2.55
CA GLU A 14 16.11 2.36 -1.13
C GLU A 14 15.78 3.64 -0.34
N GLN A 15 14.81 4.43 -0.81
CA GLN A 15 14.31 5.60 -0.10
C GLN A 15 13.28 5.24 0.97
N ILE A 16 12.57 4.12 0.81
CA ILE A 16 11.67 3.54 1.80
C ILE A 16 12.07 2.08 2.01
N ALA A 17 12.15 1.63 3.27
CA ALA A 17 12.52 0.27 3.58
C ALA A 17 11.38 -0.70 3.19
N ILE A 18 11.73 -1.90 2.71
CA ILE A 18 10.71 -2.89 2.33
C ILE A 18 9.92 -3.38 3.56
N GLU A 19 10.54 -3.31 4.73
CA GLU A 19 9.94 -3.62 6.02
C GLU A 19 8.78 -2.66 6.34
N ASP A 20 8.92 -1.38 6.01
CA ASP A 20 7.87 -0.38 6.23
C ASP A 20 6.65 -0.64 5.33
N VAL A 21 6.86 -1.15 4.11
CA VAL A 21 5.77 -1.63 3.25
C VAL A 21 5.06 -2.81 3.90
N ALA A 22 5.80 -3.74 4.51
CA ALA A 22 5.18 -4.87 5.20
C ALA A 22 4.34 -4.42 6.39
N VAL A 23 4.82 -3.43 7.16
CA VAL A 23 4.07 -2.81 8.26
C VAL A 23 2.80 -2.13 7.76
N ALA A 24 2.87 -1.38 6.65
CA ALA A 24 1.68 -0.76 6.04
C ALA A 24 0.66 -1.80 5.56
N VAL A 25 1.12 -2.90 4.96
CA VAL A 25 0.24 -4.02 4.57
C VAL A 25 -0.45 -4.62 5.81
N ASP A 26 0.29 -4.83 6.89
CA ASP A 26 -0.26 -5.35 8.15
C ASP A 26 -1.27 -4.38 8.76
N ALA A 27 -1.01 -3.07 8.71
CA ALA A 27 -1.93 -2.03 9.18
C ALA A 27 -3.26 -2.07 8.40
N TYR A 28 -3.22 -2.11 7.06
CA TYR A 28 -4.42 -2.21 6.25
C TYR A 28 -5.19 -3.52 6.48
N LEU A 29 -4.49 -4.65 6.64
CA LEU A 29 -5.16 -5.93 6.90
C LEU A 29 -5.84 -5.98 8.28
N ALA A 30 -5.29 -5.26 9.26
CA ALA A 30 -5.89 -5.12 10.59
C ALA A 30 -7.08 -4.15 10.58
N ASP A 31 -6.98 -3.06 9.82
CA ASP A 31 -8.05 -2.07 9.62
C ASP A 31 -8.07 -1.57 8.16
N PRO A 32 -8.98 -2.12 7.32
CA PRO A 32 -9.12 -1.71 5.91
C PRO A 32 -9.58 -0.27 5.71
N THR A 33 -9.93 0.45 6.77
CA THR A 33 -10.29 1.88 6.73
C THR A 33 -9.12 2.80 7.07
N THR A 34 -7.92 2.24 7.25
CA THR A 34 -6.70 3.01 7.51
C THR A 34 -6.45 4.00 6.37
N GLY A 35 -6.67 5.28 6.64
CA GLY A 35 -6.35 6.38 5.73
C GLY A 35 -4.85 6.67 5.73
N GLU A 36 -4.48 7.94 5.95
CA GLU A 36 -3.07 8.37 5.96
C GLU A 36 -2.23 7.61 7.00
N HIS A 37 -1.28 6.81 6.49
CA HIS A 37 -0.34 6.01 7.24
C HIS A 37 1.10 6.48 6.95
N PRO A 38 1.94 6.74 7.97
CA PRO A 38 3.34 7.05 7.76
C PRO A 38 4.08 5.81 7.26
N LEU A 39 4.81 5.93 6.15
CA LEU A 39 5.70 4.88 5.67
C LEU A 39 7.06 5.00 6.34
N ASP A 40 7.58 6.21 6.44
CA ASP A 40 8.81 6.55 7.15
C ASP A 40 8.70 7.95 7.78
N GLU A 41 9.83 8.60 8.04
CA GLU A 41 9.87 9.98 8.52
C GLU A 41 9.48 11.03 7.46
N ASN A 42 9.57 10.69 6.16
CA ASN A 42 9.46 11.64 5.04
C ASN A 42 8.20 11.45 4.19
N PHE A 43 7.55 10.29 4.25
CA PHE A 43 6.48 9.88 3.36
C PHE A 43 5.28 9.31 4.13
N SER A 44 4.09 9.62 3.63
CA SER A 44 2.84 9.00 4.06
C SER A 44 2.03 8.52 2.85
N LEU A 45 1.16 7.54 3.09
CA LEU A 45 0.28 6.97 2.08
C LEU A 45 -1.11 6.72 2.68
N ASP A 46 -2.16 7.14 1.99
CA ASP A 46 -3.52 6.70 2.32
C ASP A 46 -3.72 5.26 1.86
N LEU A 47 -3.79 4.32 2.81
CA LEU A 47 -3.81 2.88 2.48
C LEU A 47 -5.16 2.47 1.90
N ALA A 48 -6.26 2.98 2.44
CA ALA A 48 -7.61 2.70 1.98
C ALA A 48 -7.84 3.23 0.56
N ASP A 49 -7.40 4.45 0.29
CA ASP A 49 -7.47 5.06 -1.03
C ASP A 49 -6.56 4.31 -2.03
N ALA A 50 -5.33 3.97 -1.64
CA ALA A 50 -4.41 3.19 -2.47
C ALA A 50 -5.00 1.83 -2.89
N VAL A 51 -5.59 1.09 -1.95
CA VAL A 51 -6.23 -0.20 -2.27
C VAL A 51 -7.47 -0.01 -3.13
N THR A 52 -8.28 1.01 -2.86
CA THR A 52 -9.47 1.33 -3.65
C THR A 52 -9.13 1.67 -5.11
N GLN A 53 -8.04 2.40 -5.35
CA GLN A 53 -7.64 2.83 -6.68
C GLN A 53 -6.89 1.76 -7.49
N HIS A 54 -6.13 0.89 -6.82
CA HIS A 54 -5.16 0.02 -7.50
C HIS A 54 -5.45 -1.49 -7.40
N ALA A 55 -6.36 -1.93 -6.52
CA ALA A 55 -6.75 -3.34 -6.49
C ALA A 55 -7.68 -3.68 -7.66
N SER A 56 -7.47 -4.84 -8.27
CA SER A 56 -8.40 -5.39 -9.27
C SER A 56 -9.70 -5.87 -8.61
N ALA A 57 -10.76 -6.08 -9.41
CA ALA A 57 -12.01 -6.63 -8.91
C ALA A 57 -11.84 -8.02 -8.25
N GLU A 58 -10.95 -8.85 -8.79
CA GLU A 58 -10.59 -10.16 -8.23
C GLU A 58 -9.91 -10.01 -6.87
N GLN A 59 -8.96 -9.08 -6.78
CA GLN A 59 -8.25 -8.76 -5.54
C GLN A 59 -9.19 -8.21 -4.47
N ILE A 60 -10.13 -7.34 -4.83
CA ILE A 60 -11.15 -6.83 -3.91
C ILE A 60 -12.02 -7.99 -3.38
N ALA A 61 -12.41 -8.93 -4.23
CA ALA A 61 -13.16 -10.11 -3.78
C ALA A 61 -12.34 -10.95 -2.78
N GLU A 62 -11.05 -11.16 -3.03
CA GLU A 62 -10.15 -11.85 -2.10
C GLU A 62 -10.01 -11.11 -0.76
N LEU A 63 -9.96 -9.77 -0.78
CA LEU A 63 -9.87 -8.97 0.45
C LEU A 63 -11.10 -9.13 1.35
N THR A 64 -12.27 -9.42 0.78
CA THR A 64 -13.50 -9.71 1.54
C THR A 64 -13.52 -11.12 2.13
N ASP A 65 -12.75 -12.07 1.60
CA ASP A 65 -12.61 -13.41 2.15
C ASP A 65 -11.49 -13.45 3.20
N SER A 66 -11.85 -13.36 4.48
CA SER A 66 -10.89 -13.33 5.59
C SER A 66 -9.88 -14.49 5.61
N HIS A 67 -10.17 -15.61 4.94
CA HIS A 67 -9.31 -16.79 4.90
C HIS A 67 -8.46 -16.90 3.64
N ALA A 68 -8.62 -16.00 2.67
CA ALA A 68 -7.85 -16.05 1.43
C ALA A 68 -6.35 -15.79 1.70
N PRO A 69 -5.45 -16.74 1.38
CA PRO A 69 -4.02 -16.60 1.61
C PRO A 69 -3.38 -15.52 0.72
N SER A 70 -4.06 -15.09 -0.34
CA SER A 70 -3.62 -14.09 -1.30
C SER A 70 -3.88 -12.64 -0.87
N ARG A 71 -4.67 -12.41 0.19
CA ARG A 71 -5.02 -11.05 0.68
C ARG A 71 -3.80 -10.16 0.86
N ARG A 72 -2.76 -10.68 1.51
CA ARG A 72 -1.52 -9.93 1.74
C ARG A 72 -0.88 -9.49 0.43
N MET A 73 -0.88 -10.36 -0.58
CA MET A 73 -0.30 -10.05 -1.88
C MET A 73 -1.15 -9.01 -2.63
N ALA A 74 -2.48 -9.13 -2.56
CA ALA A 74 -3.41 -8.17 -3.14
C ALA A 74 -3.16 -6.75 -2.59
N VAL A 75 -3.16 -6.58 -1.26
CA VAL A 75 -2.86 -5.29 -0.61
C VAL A 75 -1.49 -4.79 -1.04
N ARG A 76 -0.45 -5.62 -0.92
CA ARG A 76 0.92 -5.22 -1.26
C ARG A 76 1.03 -4.72 -2.70
N SER A 77 0.42 -5.41 -3.66
CA SER A 77 0.45 -5.01 -5.05
C SER A 77 -0.23 -3.66 -5.29
N ALA A 78 -1.37 -3.41 -4.63
CA ALA A 78 -2.06 -2.13 -4.74
C ALA A 78 -1.25 -0.98 -4.12
N LEU A 79 -0.68 -1.18 -2.92
CA LEU A 79 0.16 -0.18 -2.27
C LEU A 79 1.42 0.15 -3.09
N LEU A 80 2.06 -0.83 -3.71
CA LEU A 80 3.26 -0.61 -4.53
C LEU A 80 3.00 0.26 -5.77
N MET A 81 1.76 0.24 -6.29
CA MET A 81 1.35 1.07 -7.43
C MET A 81 0.92 2.48 -7.03
N ALA A 82 0.67 2.71 -5.74
CA ALA A 82 0.26 4.00 -5.22
C ALA A 82 1.44 4.98 -5.14
N ARG A 83 1.13 6.27 -5.02
CA ARG A 83 2.10 7.36 -4.95
C ARG A 83 2.07 8.00 -3.55
N PRO A 84 3.09 7.74 -2.72
CA PRO A 84 3.18 8.36 -1.40
C PRO A 84 3.36 9.87 -1.50
N THR A 85 2.75 10.59 -0.56
CA THR A 85 2.91 12.03 -0.42
C THR A 85 4.12 12.32 0.48
N ARG A 86 4.94 13.30 0.09
CA ARG A 86 6.04 13.78 0.93
C ARG A 86 5.49 14.67 2.05
N ARG A 87 5.93 14.44 3.29
CA ARG A 87 5.55 15.21 4.47
C ARG A 87 6.34 16.52 4.61
#